data_AF-A0A158AXY2-F1
#
_entry.id   AF-A0A158AXY2-F1
#
_cell.length_a   1.000
_cell.length_b   1.000
_cell.length_c   1.000
_cell.angle_alpha   90.00
_cell.angle_beta   90.00
_cell.angle_gamma   90.00
#
_symmetry.space_group_name_H-M   'P 1'
#
loop_
_entity.id
_entity.type
_entity.pdbx_description
1 polymer ?
#
loop_
_entity_poly.entity_id
_entity_poly.type
_entity_poly.pdbx_seq_one_letter_code
_entity_poly.pdbx_strand_id
1 'polypeptide(L)'
;MRPVHLRHTVLYDVASCLIDLFPSGADVAEVGLEATPALFVSWRTGGVANHPGNIAWGVHYRFDAQVLRDYPHLSGEARQRVCDRVRDMSRLLDFNYANPSASSLLVVDVDESVLAA
;
A
#
# COMPACT_ATOMS: atom_id res chain seq x y z
N MET A 1 1.04 -10.18 -10.75
CA MET A 1 0.20 -10.29 -9.53
C MET A 1 -1.06 -11.06 -9.85
N ARG A 2 -1.71 -11.61 -8.82
CA ARG A 2 -3.06 -12.18 -8.93
C ARG A 2 -4.09 -11.07 -9.15
N PRO A 3 -5.27 -11.37 -9.72
CA PRO A 3 -6.34 -10.39 -9.87
C PRO A 3 -6.75 -9.88 -8.49
N VAL A 4 -6.64 -8.58 -8.26
CA VAL A 4 -7.00 -7.96 -6.98
C VAL A 4 -8.38 -7.34 -7.13
N HIS A 5 -9.34 -7.81 -6.34
CA HIS A 5 -10.67 -7.23 -6.27
C HIS A 5 -10.68 -6.08 -5.26
N LEU A 6 -10.10 -4.94 -5.64
CA LEU A 6 -10.19 -3.68 -4.89
C LEU A 6 -11.47 -2.97 -5.29
N ARG A 7 -12.32 -2.67 -4.31
CA ARG A 7 -13.65 -2.08 -4.54
C ARG A 7 -13.57 -0.57 -4.60
N HIS A 8 -12.72 0.02 -3.77
CA HIS A 8 -12.58 1.46 -3.67
C HIS A 8 -11.58 2.01 -4.70
N THR A 9 -11.95 3.09 -5.40
CA THR A 9 -11.13 3.66 -6.49
C THR A 9 -9.73 4.09 -6.03
N VAL A 10 -9.61 4.76 -4.87
CA VAL A 10 -8.29 5.15 -4.34
C VAL A 10 -7.39 3.96 -4.05
N LEU A 11 -7.94 2.86 -3.52
CA LEU A 11 -7.16 1.65 -3.26
C LEU A 11 -6.66 1.04 -4.57
N TYR A 12 -7.52 0.97 -5.58
CA TYR A 12 -7.16 0.45 -6.89
C TYR A 12 -6.07 1.26 -7.58
N ASP A 13 -6.22 2.58 -7.62
CA ASP A 13 -5.26 3.47 -8.28
C ASP A 13 -3.91 3.47 -7.53
N VAL A 14 -3.95 3.53 -6.20
CA VAL A 14 -2.72 3.46 -5.37
C VAL A 14 -2.04 2.11 -5.49
N ALA A 15 -2.77 1.00 -5.47
CA ALA A 15 -2.19 -0.32 -5.72
C ALA A 15 -1.49 -0.39 -7.08
N SER A 16 -2.14 0.16 -8.10
CA SER A 16 -1.63 0.19 -9.47
C SER A 16 -0.37 1.05 -9.60
N CYS A 17 -0.28 2.16 -8.86
CA CYS A 17 0.86 3.08 -8.92
C CYS A 17 2.07 2.62 -8.10
N LEU A 18 1.88 1.73 -7.13
CA LEU A 18 2.96 1.20 -6.27
C LEU A 18 3.50 -0.16 -6.72
N ILE A 19 2.89 -0.74 -7.74
CA ILE A 19 3.04 -2.13 -8.19
C ILE A 19 4.50 -2.58 -8.38
N ASP A 20 5.33 -1.67 -8.84
CA ASP A 20 6.73 -1.86 -9.20
C ASP A 20 7.70 -1.52 -8.06
N LEU A 21 7.21 -0.92 -6.96
CA LEU A 21 8.03 -0.68 -5.76
C LEU A 21 8.17 -1.92 -4.89
N PHE A 22 7.33 -2.93 -5.08
CA PHE A 22 7.30 -4.14 -4.26
C PHE A 22 7.89 -5.36 -4.96
N PRO A 23 8.39 -6.36 -4.22
CA PRO A 23 8.95 -7.57 -4.82
C PRO A 23 7.98 -8.34 -5.71
N SER A 24 8.53 -9.03 -6.72
CA SER A 24 7.76 -9.89 -7.61
C SER A 24 7.13 -11.04 -6.81
N GLY A 25 5.80 -11.01 -6.69
CA GLY A 25 5.04 -11.96 -5.87
C GLY A 25 4.43 -11.35 -4.61
N ALA A 26 4.52 -10.02 -4.43
CA ALA A 26 3.70 -9.34 -3.45
C ALA A 26 2.21 -9.56 -3.74
N ASP A 27 1.48 -9.88 -2.68
CA ASP A 27 0.03 -9.94 -2.65
C ASP A 27 -0.51 -8.59 -2.21
N VAL A 28 -1.58 -8.16 -2.86
CA VAL A 28 -2.28 -6.91 -2.57
C VAL A 28 -3.70 -7.26 -2.15
N ALA A 29 -4.19 -6.66 -1.07
CA ALA A 29 -5.52 -6.89 -0.54
C ALA A 29 -6.16 -5.59 -0.04
N GLU A 30 -7.48 -5.50 -0.19
CA GLU A 30 -8.31 -4.58 0.58
C GLU A 30 -8.59 -5.21 1.94
N VAL A 31 -8.33 -4.46 3.01
CA VAL A 31 -8.57 -4.88 4.41
C VAL A 31 -9.33 -3.79 5.16
N GLY A 32 -9.92 -4.13 6.30
CA GLY A 32 -10.67 -3.18 7.12
C GLY A 32 -12.17 -3.20 6.86
N LEU A 33 -12.86 -2.17 7.37
CA LEU A 33 -14.31 -2.02 7.28
C LEU A 33 -14.70 -1.30 5.99
N GLU A 34 -15.92 -1.52 5.52
CA GLU A 34 -16.45 -0.87 4.32
C GLU A 34 -16.38 0.66 4.37
N ALA A 35 -16.55 1.26 5.54
CA ALA A 35 -16.47 2.71 5.74
C ALA A 35 -15.04 3.26 5.81
N THR A 36 -14.05 2.40 6.09
CA THR A 36 -12.63 2.79 6.23
C THR A 36 -11.74 1.68 5.65
N PRO A 37 -11.84 1.40 4.34
CA PRO A 37 -11.03 0.38 3.71
C PRO A 37 -9.58 0.85 3.66
N ALA A 38 -8.67 -0.10 3.77
CA ALA A 38 -7.23 0.11 3.73
C ALA A 38 -6.59 -0.83 2.70
N LEU A 39 -5.46 -0.40 2.15
CA LEU A 39 -4.68 -1.23 1.23
C LEU A 39 -3.58 -1.93 2.00
N PHE A 40 -3.50 -3.25 1.86
CA PHE A 40 -2.43 -4.04 2.43
C PHE A 40 -1.62 -4.70 1.32
N VAL A 41 -0.31 -4.44 1.31
CA VAL A 41 0.64 -5.10 0.40
C VAL A 41 1.54 -5.97 1.25
N SER A 42 1.69 -7.25 0.89
CA SER A 42 2.50 -8.20 1.67
C SER A 42 3.29 -9.16 0.81
N TRP A 43 4.44 -9.59 1.30
CA TRP A 43 5.30 -10.56 0.61
C TRP A 43 6.17 -11.32 1.61
N ARG A 44 7.01 -12.22 1.07
CA ARG A 44 7.96 -13.02 1.84
C ARG A 44 9.33 -12.94 1.20
N THR A 45 10.38 -12.91 2.03
CA THR A 45 11.78 -12.83 1.57
C THR A 45 12.33 -14.14 0.99
N GLY A 46 11.64 -15.28 1.18
CA GLY A 46 11.94 -16.55 0.52
C GLY A 46 11.32 -17.78 1.20
N GLY A 47 11.25 -18.91 0.49
CA GLY A 47 10.89 -20.23 1.02
C GLY A 47 9.40 -20.50 1.28
N VAL A 48 9.09 -21.77 1.63
CA VAL A 48 7.76 -22.20 2.10
C VAL A 48 7.50 -21.60 3.49
N ALA A 49 6.24 -21.33 3.85
CA ALA A 49 5.85 -20.56 5.05
C ALA A 49 6.48 -21.03 6.38
N ASN A 50 6.99 -22.26 6.45
CA ASN A 50 7.55 -22.91 7.64
C ASN A 50 9.08 -22.99 7.66
N HIS A 51 9.80 -22.32 6.74
CA HIS A 51 11.27 -22.30 6.75
C HIS A 51 11.83 -21.16 7.63
N PRO A 52 12.84 -21.43 8.46
CA PRO A 52 13.62 -20.39 9.13
C PRO A 52 14.18 -19.39 8.11
N GLY A 53 14.01 -18.09 8.37
CA GLY A 53 14.39 -17.01 7.44
C GLY A 53 13.27 -16.54 6.50
N ASN A 54 12.12 -17.23 6.47
CA ASN A 54 10.92 -16.78 5.76
C ASN A 54 10.15 -15.76 6.60
N ILE A 55 10.50 -14.48 6.46
CA ILE A 55 9.85 -13.39 7.18
C ILE A 55 8.70 -12.85 6.33
N ALA A 56 7.52 -12.72 6.94
CA ALA A 56 6.37 -12.06 6.33
C ALA A 56 6.52 -10.55 6.48
N TRP A 57 6.56 -9.86 5.34
CA TRP A 57 6.64 -8.41 5.26
C TRP A 57 5.30 -7.84 4.81
N GLY A 58 4.99 -6.62 5.24
CA GLY A 58 3.81 -5.92 4.78
C GLY A 58 3.87 -4.42 4.96
N VAL A 59 3.08 -3.74 4.15
CA VAL A 59 2.79 -2.31 4.26
C VAL A 59 1.29 -2.13 4.33
N HIS A 60 0.84 -1.45 5.37
CA HIS A 60 -0.56 -1.10 5.59
C HIS A 60 -0.78 0.38 5.30
N TYR A 61 -1.43 0.67 4.18
CA TYR A 61 -1.83 2.02 3.79
C TYR A 61 -3.21 2.33 4.35
N ARG A 62 -3.27 3.23 5.31
CA ARG A 62 -4.52 3.70 5.92
C ARG A 62 -4.88 5.03 5.31
N PHE A 63 -6.11 5.14 4.82
CA PHE A 63 -6.59 6.36 4.19
C PHE A 63 -7.46 7.12 5.18
N ASP A 64 -7.24 8.44 5.26
CA ASP A 64 -8.17 9.30 5.98
C ASP A 64 -9.57 9.24 5.33
N ALA A 65 -10.60 9.40 6.14
CA ALA A 65 -11.99 9.36 5.68
C ALA A 65 -12.27 10.44 4.62
N GLN A 66 -11.60 11.59 4.69
CA GLN A 66 -11.72 12.63 3.67
C GLN A 66 -11.11 12.20 2.33
N VAL A 67 -9.94 11.55 2.35
CA VAL A 67 -9.32 10.99 1.13
C VAL A 67 -10.25 9.97 0.49
N LEU A 68 -10.82 9.05 1.28
CA LEU A 68 -11.76 8.05 0.78
C LEU A 68 -12.99 8.70 0.11
N ARG A 69 -13.56 9.74 0.73
CA ARG A 69 -14.75 10.44 0.20
C ARG A 69 -14.46 11.28 -1.03
N ASP A 70 -13.36 12.03 -1.03
CA ASP A 70 -13.13 13.08 -2.04
C ASP A 70 -12.44 12.52 -3.29
N TYR A 71 -11.60 11.49 -3.13
CA TYR A 71 -10.79 10.93 -4.22
C TYR A 71 -11.60 10.49 -5.46
N PRO A 72 -12.77 9.81 -5.34
CA PRO A 72 -13.57 9.44 -6.50
C PRO A 72 -14.03 10.63 -7.37
N HIS A 73 -14.05 11.84 -6.82
CA HIS A 73 -14.49 13.05 -7.51
C HIS A 73 -13.33 13.86 -8.12
N LEU A 74 -12.09 13.46 -7.89
CA LEU A 74 -10.91 14.11 -8.46
C LEU A 74 -10.81 13.89 -9.97
N SER A 75 -10.24 14.89 -10.66
CA SER A 75 -9.83 14.76 -12.07
C SER A 75 -8.70 13.73 -12.21
N GLY A 76 -8.49 13.20 -13.41
CA GLY A 76 -7.40 12.24 -13.67
C GLY A 76 -6.02 12.80 -13.32
N GLU A 77 -5.77 14.09 -13.57
CA GLU A 77 -4.52 14.74 -13.19
C GLU A 77 -4.33 14.83 -11.68
N ALA A 78 -5.39 15.17 -10.94
CA ALA A 78 -5.34 15.24 -9.47
C ALA A 78 -5.12 13.85 -8.86
N ARG A 79 -5.76 12.81 -9.42
CA ARG A 79 -5.52 11.41 -9.02
C ARG A 79 -4.07 10.99 -9.26
N GLN A 80 -3.48 11.37 -10.40
CA GLN A 80 -2.06 11.10 -10.66
C GLN A 80 -1.15 11.78 -9.63
N ARG A 81 -1.45 13.03 -9.23
CA ARG A 81 -0.69 13.72 -8.17
C ARG A 81 -0.78 13.01 -6.82
N VAL A 82 -1.96 12.51 -6.45
CA VAL A 82 -2.13 11.68 -5.24
C VAL A 82 -1.25 10.42 -5.34
N CYS A 83 -1.28 9.72 -6.48
CA CYS A 83 -0.45 8.55 -6.72
C CYS A 83 1.04 8.86 -6.57
N ASP A 84 1.53 9.94 -7.19
CA ASP A 84 2.93 10.34 -7.09
C ASP A 84 3.33 10.64 -5.64
N ARG A 85 2.45 11.28 -4.88
CA ARG A 85 2.69 11.59 -3.46
C ARG A 85 2.77 10.33 -2.60
N VAL A 86 1.82 9.41 -2.73
CA VAL A 86 1.82 8.14 -2.00
C VAL A 86 3.03 7.29 -2.39
N ARG A 87 3.46 7.36 -3.67
CA ARG A 87 4.67 6.72 -4.16
C ARG A 87 5.92 7.29 -3.48
N ASP A 88 6.02 8.61 -3.35
CA ASP A 88 7.13 9.25 -2.65
C ASP A 88 7.18 8.87 -1.16
N MET A 89 6.02 8.81 -0.50
CA MET A 89 5.94 8.30 0.88
C MET A 89 6.43 6.84 0.97
N SER A 90 6.07 6.02 -0.01
CA SER A 90 6.43 4.59 -0.05
C SER A 90 7.91 4.35 -0.33
N ARG A 91 8.58 5.25 -1.05
CA ARG A 91 10.03 5.18 -1.30
C ARG A 91 10.88 5.42 -0.05
N LEU A 92 10.30 6.04 0.98
CA LEU A 92 10.96 6.28 2.26
C LEU A 92 10.89 5.06 3.19
N LEU A 93 10.18 4.00 2.80
CA LEU A 93 10.08 2.77 3.58
C LEU A 93 11.40 1.99 3.52
N ASP A 94 11.94 1.66 4.70
CA ASP A 94 13.17 0.87 4.85
C ASP A 94 12.85 -0.60 5.18
N PHE A 95 13.14 -1.48 4.23
CA PHE A 95 12.98 -2.93 4.38
C PHE A 95 14.33 -3.59 4.64
N ASN A 96 14.79 -3.54 5.88
CA ASN A 96 16.07 -4.14 6.26
C ASN A 96 15.94 -5.66 6.50
N TYR A 97 15.97 -6.43 5.42
CA TYR A 97 15.82 -7.90 5.42
C TYR A 97 16.91 -8.65 6.19
N ALA A 98 18.07 -8.03 6.40
CA ALA A 98 19.19 -8.62 7.14
C ALA A 98 19.11 -8.39 8.65
N ASN A 99 18.28 -7.44 9.10
CA ASN A 99 18.13 -7.11 10.50
C ASN A 99 17.00 -7.92 11.15
N PRO A 100 17.29 -8.87 12.05
CA PRO A 100 16.25 -9.67 12.73
C PRO A 100 15.38 -8.85 13.69
N SER A 101 15.77 -7.62 14.04
CA SER A 101 14.98 -6.71 14.86
C SER A 101 14.19 -5.68 14.05
N ALA A 102 14.24 -5.72 12.71
CA ALA A 102 13.47 -4.81 11.88
C ALA A 102 11.97 -5.09 12.00
N SER A 103 11.16 -4.03 11.95
CA SER A 103 9.71 -4.20 11.84
C SER A 103 9.38 -4.75 10.46
N SER A 104 8.75 -5.92 10.41
CA SER A 104 8.30 -6.50 9.15
C SER A 104 6.96 -5.93 8.67
N LEU A 105 6.27 -5.15 9.51
CA LEU A 105 5.06 -4.42 9.16
C LEU A 105 5.32 -2.91 9.25
N LEU A 106 5.12 -2.23 8.14
CA LEU A 106 5.16 -0.77 8.06
C LEU A 106 3.76 -0.22 7.82
N VAL A 107 3.53 1.02 8.26
CA VAL A 107 2.25 1.71 8.12
C VAL A 107 2.50 3.01 7.38
N VAL A 108 1.64 3.30 6.40
CA VAL A 108 1.63 4.57 5.68
C VAL A 108 0.26 5.20 5.90
N ASP A 109 0.24 6.33 6.59
CA ASP A 109 -0.97 7.12 6.78
C ASP A 109 -1.12 8.11 5.64
N VAL A 110 -2.13 7.87 4.80
CA VAL A 110 -2.49 8.70 3.65
C VAL A 110 -3.57 9.68 4.09
N ASP A 111 -3.12 10.81 4.61
CA ASP A 111 -3.98 11.91 5.09
C ASP A 111 -4.40 12.87 3.97
N GLU A 112 -5.23 13.86 4.30
CA GLU A 112 -5.76 14.84 3.36
C GLU A 112 -4.70 15.72 2.68
N SER A 113 -3.45 15.73 3.16
CA SER A 113 -2.37 16.50 2.53
C SER A 113 -2.08 16.04 1.10
N VAL A 114 -2.42 14.79 0.76
CA VAL A 114 -2.28 14.28 -0.61
C VAL A 114 -3.29 14.91 -1.58
N LEU A 115 -4.38 15.51 -1.08
CA LEU A 115 -5.45 16.11 -1.89
C LEU A 115 -5.19 17.58 -2.24
N ALA A 116 -4.31 18.27 -1.49
CA ALA A 116 -4.15 19.73 -1.55
C ALA A 116 -3.34 20.25 -2.76
N ALA A 117 -3.09 19.42 -3.77
CA ALA A 117 -2.19 19.72 -4.89
C ALA A 117 -2.90 19.89 -6.24
#